data_AF-A0A239HYN7-F1
#
_entry.id   AF-A0A239HYN7-F1
#
_cell.length_a   1.000
_cell.length_b   1.000
_cell.length_c   1.000
_cell.angle_alpha   90.00
_cell.angle_beta   90.00
_cell.angle_gamma   90.00
#
_symmetry.space_group_name_H-M   'P 1'
#
loop_
_entity.id
_entity.type
_entity.pdbx_description
1 polymer ?
#
loop_
_entity_poly.entity_id
_entity_poly.type
_entity_poly.pdbx_seq_one_letter_code
_entity_poly.pdbx_strand_id
1 'polypeptide(L)'
;MTPCRCSRCTPSGSRKSSGGALGVWLPTQGVTPDYRNGKMALCLLSHSQVRRLTIHSQYACAIDGDLRVLVPVRRYQLVLKHRLLDQLGGFSHLLLEALAQMPDRGIRWVLDITGSSPQQLAPIQGRLEGLGLIENGKLTPQSRALLTFKRLLHGQSRSLWLDGAYKTHSFCGAHTLQTVALDEQDFVIRQWHRGDGNPRRWPTADWNEDCERQKKRIMMCPDQYLSIAFEDFYSCFKDAKFIPTEWVLQVRLDAESAKSDQAIEVNLESQFVSRKQGCEFKFASPVICLSTRYSLPADAPHHLSQLLPPNQLRFTTFLDYDDECSDEIVLSESPDTPWVWPIVDTIVREQVIEQLFYEVASSEDGVSSVINRKHVLEDRWQHLGFNWGAVEQSLNLEGLHVVSGDQ
;
A
#
# COMPACT_ATOMS: atom_id res chain seq x y z
N MET A 1 -41.70 34.07 5.91
CA MET A 1 -40.75 35.07 6.43
C MET A 1 -39.50 35.02 5.56
N THR A 2 -39.41 36.01 4.69
CA THR A 2 -38.36 36.28 3.70
C THR A 2 -37.21 37.08 4.36
N PRO A 3 -36.09 37.34 3.65
CA PRO A 3 -34.72 37.07 4.11
C PRO A 3 -33.87 38.36 4.07
N CYS A 4 -32.54 38.30 4.07
CA CYS A 4 -31.64 39.20 3.32
C CYS A 4 -30.18 38.75 3.44
N ARG A 5 -29.50 38.40 2.33
CA ARG A 5 -28.69 39.22 1.39
C ARG A 5 -27.25 39.43 1.88
N CYS A 6 -26.26 38.80 1.24
CA CYS A 6 -25.55 39.24 0.02
C CYS A 6 -24.61 40.44 0.25
N SER A 7 -23.31 40.26 -0.01
CA SER A 7 -22.62 40.92 -1.14
C SER A 7 -21.14 40.50 -1.29
N ARG A 8 -20.74 40.40 -2.56
CA ARG A 8 -19.38 40.23 -3.10
C ARG A 8 -18.54 41.51 -2.93
N CYS A 9 -17.21 41.40 -2.96
CA CYS A 9 -16.32 42.00 -3.98
C CYS A 9 -14.82 41.83 -3.63
N THR A 10 -14.08 41.22 -4.56
CA THR A 10 -12.62 41.34 -4.81
C THR A 10 -12.29 42.70 -5.47
N PRO A 11 -11.05 43.04 -5.91
CA PRO A 11 -9.66 42.75 -5.48
C PRO A 11 -8.76 44.03 -5.45
N SER A 12 -7.43 43.85 -5.35
CA SER A 12 -6.33 44.68 -5.93
C SER A 12 -5.39 45.40 -4.93
N GLY A 13 -4.10 45.45 -5.28
CA GLY A 13 -3.22 46.57 -4.87
C GLY A 13 -1.85 46.24 -4.27
N SER A 14 -0.90 45.89 -5.14
CA SER A 14 0.57 46.07 -5.08
C SER A 14 1.25 47.02 -4.07
N ARG A 15 2.41 46.56 -3.56
CA ARG A 15 3.74 47.21 -3.40
C ARG A 15 3.84 48.67 -2.88
N LYS A 16 4.58 48.91 -1.78
CA LYS A 16 5.98 49.45 -1.75
C LYS A 16 6.46 49.82 -0.32
N SER A 17 7.71 49.40 -0.08
CA SER A 17 8.85 49.92 0.71
C SER A 17 8.82 51.23 1.52
N SER A 18 9.82 51.28 2.44
CA SER A 18 10.40 52.39 3.25
C SER A 18 9.72 52.62 4.60
N GLY A 19 10.39 52.82 5.74
CA GLY A 19 11.80 53.04 6.08
C GLY A 19 11.85 54.03 7.27
N GLY A 20 12.70 53.82 8.28
CA GLY A 20 13.20 54.91 9.15
C GLY A 20 12.66 55.03 10.59
N ALA A 21 13.41 54.45 11.52
CA ALA A 21 13.92 54.94 12.83
C ALA A 21 13.28 56.14 13.58
N LEU A 22 13.11 56.00 14.92
CA LEU A 22 13.84 56.72 16.01
C LEU A 22 13.06 56.78 17.36
N GLY A 23 13.82 56.72 18.48
CA GLY A 23 13.46 57.24 19.82
C GLY A 23 13.25 56.16 20.90
N VAL A 24 14.27 55.65 21.60
CA VAL A 24 15.00 56.21 22.77
C VAL A 24 14.08 56.56 23.95
N TRP A 25 14.15 55.81 25.06
CA TRP A 25 14.12 56.29 26.46
C TRP A 25 14.80 55.25 27.38
N LEU A 26 15.89 55.69 28.04
CA LEU A 26 16.61 55.19 29.23
C LEU A 26 16.75 56.47 30.14
N PRO A 27 17.27 56.47 31.39
CA PRO A 27 17.87 55.42 32.25
C PRO A 27 17.49 55.57 33.77
N THR A 28 18.08 54.75 34.65
CA THR A 28 18.72 55.13 35.95
C THR A 28 19.35 53.86 36.59
N GLN A 29 20.69 53.70 36.61
CA GLN A 29 21.64 53.95 37.73
C GLN A 29 21.29 53.24 39.07
N GLY A 30 22.16 52.52 39.78
CA GLY A 30 23.59 52.22 39.62
C GLY A 30 24.15 51.41 40.82
N VAL A 31 25.48 51.38 40.91
CA VAL A 31 26.37 51.01 42.04
C VAL A 31 26.94 49.58 42.08
N THR A 32 28.21 49.48 41.66
CA THR A 32 29.24 48.54 42.10
C THR A 32 30.03 49.11 43.30
N PRO A 33 30.71 48.25 44.08
CA PRO A 33 32.17 48.45 44.18
C PRO A 33 33.02 47.17 44.08
N ASP A 34 34.20 47.41 43.51
CA ASP A 34 35.42 46.59 43.40
C ASP A 34 36.00 46.13 44.75
N TYR A 35 36.72 45.00 44.77
CA TYR A 35 38.19 44.96 44.99
C TYR A 35 38.79 43.56 44.76
N ARG A 36 39.47 43.42 43.60
CA ARG A 36 40.82 42.87 43.36
C ARG A 36 41.33 41.61 44.11
N ASN A 37 41.55 40.53 43.34
CA ASN A 37 42.88 39.97 42.95
C ASN A 37 42.85 38.43 42.89
N GLY A 38 43.05 37.85 41.70
CA GLY A 38 43.35 36.42 41.58
C GLY A 38 43.07 35.80 40.21
N LYS A 39 43.98 36.02 39.27
CA LYS A 39 44.30 35.27 38.04
C LYS A 39 43.52 33.97 37.69
N MET A 40 43.33 33.84 36.37
CA MET A 40 43.10 32.64 35.54
C MET A 40 41.66 32.20 35.30
N ALA A 41 41.05 32.83 34.29
CA ALA A 41 40.33 32.07 33.28
C ALA A 41 41.36 31.48 32.31
N LEU A 42 41.45 30.15 32.24
CA LEU A 42 41.99 29.44 31.10
C LEU A 42 41.33 28.06 31.03
N CYS A 43 40.64 27.86 29.91
CA CYS A 43 40.11 26.59 29.44
C CYS A 43 41.10 25.46 29.62
N LEU A 44 40.60 24.26 29.93
CA LEU A 44 40.97 22.98 29.31
C LEU A 44 40.14 21.87 29.99
N LEU A 45 38.83 21.84 29.73
CA LEU A 45 38.16 20.55 29.67
C LEU A 45 38.57 19.94 28.34
N SER A 46 39.58 19.09 28.42
CA SER A 46 40.08 18.28 27.32
C SER A 46 38.90 17.58 26.66
N HIS A 47 38.49 18.09 25.51
CA HIS A 47 37.81 17.27 24.52
C HIS A 47 38.84 16.22 24.10
N SER A 48 38.83 15.07 24.77
CA SER A 48 39.35 13.85 24.15
C SER A 48 38.47 13.63 22.91
N GLN A 49 38.94 14.08 21.75
CA GLN A 49 38.42 13.65 20.47
C GLN A 49 38.62 12.13 20.42
N VAL A 50 37.64 11.38 20.92
CA VAL A 50 37.55 9.95 20.67
C VAL A 50 37.17 9.83 19.20
N ARG A 51 38.17 9.74 18.33
CA ARG A 51 37.99 9.21 16.99
C ARG A 51 37.58 7.75 17.18
N ARG A 52 36.27 7.49 17.12
CA ARG A 52 35.71 6.14 17.12
C ARG A 52 36.03 5.55 15.74
N LEU A 53 37.12 4.80 15.64
CA LEU A 53 37.31 3.86 14.54
C LEU A 53 36.84 2.51 15.07
N THR A 54 35.81 1.99 14.42
CA THR A 54 35.04 0.85 14.89
C THR A 54 35.27 -0.31 13.94
N ILE A 55 35.79 -1.43 14.43
CA ILE A 55 35.83 -2.68 13.65
C ILE A 55 34.48 -3.35 13.76
N HIS A 56 33.86 -3.62 12.62
CA HIS A 56 32.53 -4.20 12.48
C HIS A 56 32.63 -5.70 12.17
N SER A 57 32.13 -6.56 13.04
CA SER A 57 31.80 -7.95 12.68
C SER A 57 30.28 -8.07 12.58
N GLN A 58 29.80 -8.47 11.41
CA GLN A 58 28.38 -8.67 11.13
C GLN A 58 28.07 -10.17 11.15
N TYR A 59 27.03 -10.54 11.88
CA TYR A 59 26.39 -11.84 11.80
C TYR A 59 24.88 -11.64 11.65
N ALA A 60 24.21 -12.49 10.87
CA ALA A 60 22.76 -12.48 10.73
C ALA A 60 22.14 -13.62 11.53
N CYS A 61 21.11 -13.32 12.32
CA CYS A 61 20.29 -14.30 13.00
C CYS A 61 18.99 -14.48 12.20
N ALA A 62 18.71 -15.71 11.76
CA ALA A 62 17.45 -16.03 11.13
C ALA A 62 16.33 -15.99 12.19
N ILE A 63 15.28 -15.21 11.94
CA ILE A 63 14.02 -15.32 12.66
C ILE A 63 13.10 -16.20 11.82
N ASP A 64 12.32 -17.07 12.47
CA ASP A 64 11.18 -17.72 11.82
C ASP A 64 10.17 -16.65 11.37
N GLY A 65 10.21 -16.28 10.09
CA GLY A 65 9.20 -15.40 9.49
C GLY A 65 9.75 -14.51 8.38
N ASP A 66 9.13 -14.62 7.21
CA ASP A 66 9.26 -13.65 6.13
C ASP A 66 8.70 -12.28 6.54
N LEU A 67 9.06 -11.23 5.80
CA LEU A 67 8.49 -9.90 6.00
C LEU A 67 7.02 -9.89 5.61
N ARG A 68 6.15 -9.96 6.61
CA ARG A 68 4.71 -9.87 6.44
C ARG A 68 4.29 -8.41 6.20
N VAL A 69 3.70 -8.16 5.04
CA VAL A 69 3.18 -6.85 4.64
C VAL A 69 1.72 -6.93 4.28
N LEU A 70 0.94 -5.90 4.64
CA LEU A 70 -0.49 -5.86 4.41
C LEU A 70 -0.85 -4.84 3.32
N VAL A 71 -1.51 -5.31 2.26
CA VAL A 71 -2.00 -4.46 1.16
C VAL A 71 -3.51 -4.29 1.29
N PRO A 72 -4.02 -3.08 1.55
CA PRO A 72 -5.45 -2.85 1.72
C PRO A 72 -6.25 -3.16 0.46
N VAL A 73 -7.37 -3.87 0.64
CA VAL A 73 -8.32 -4.20 -0.42
C VAL A 73 -9.76 -4.02 0.08
N ARG A 74 -10.68 -3.83 -0.85
CA ARG A 74 -12.12 -3.76 -0.58
C ARG A 74 -12.90 -4.57 -1.57
N ARG A 75 -14.00 -5.15 -1.10
CA ARG A 75 -14.94 -5.87 -1.94
C ARG A 75 -15.96 -4.91 -2.54
N TYR A 76 -16.09 -4.97 -3.86
CA TYR A 76 -17.10 -4.23 -4.60
C TYR A 76 -18.07 -5.21 -5.24
N GLN A 77 -19.34 -4.85 -5.23
CA GLN A 77 -20.40 -5.50 -5.97
C GLN A 77 -20.53 -4.86 -7.35
N LEU A 78 -20.41 -5.69 -8.38
CA LEU A 78 -20.51 -5.34 -9.78
C LEU A 78 -21.82 -5.85 -10.34
N VAL A 79 -22.52 -5.02 -11.10
CA VAL A 79 -23.69 -5.43 -11.89
C VAL A 79 -23.52 -4.92 -13.32
N LEU A 80 -23.52 -5.86 -14.26
CA LEU A 80 -23.33 -5.56 -15.68
C LEU A 80 -24.68 -5.60 -16.40
N LYS A 81 -25.07 -4.50 -17.05
CA LYS A 81 -26.35 -4.39 -17.76
C LYS A 81 -26.16 -4.02 -19.22
N HIS A 82 -26.62 -4.88 -20.12
CA HIS A 82 -26.71 -4.54 -21.53
C HIS A 82 -27.80 -3.47 -21.76
N ARG A 83 -27.48 -2.37 -22.43
CA ARG A 83 -28.36 -1.20 -22.65
C ARG A 83 -29.64 -1.56 -23.38
N LEU A 84 -29.53 -2.30 -24.50
CA LEU A 84 -30.71 -2.70 -25.26
C LEU A 84 -31.66 -3.57 -24.42
N LEU A 85 -31.14 -4.59 -23.72
CA LEU A 85 -31.95 -5.44 -22.85
C LEU A 85 -32.61 -4.63 -21.73
N ASP A 86 -31.91 -3.68 -21.10
CA ASP A 86 -32.48 -2.84 -20.03
C ASP A 86 -33.59 -1.89 -20.55
N GLN A 87 -33.60 -1.58 -21.86
CA GLN A 87 -34.61 -0.76 -22.53
C GLN A 87 -35.78 -1.57 -23.12
N LEU A 88 -35.67 -2.90 -23.18
CA LEU A 88 -36.75 -3.77 -23.63
C LEU A 88 -37.76 -3.94 -22.51
N GLY A 89 -39.05 -3.92 -22.86
CA GLY A 89 -40.11 -4.19 -21.90
C GLY A 89 -40.21 -5.68 -21.59
N GLY A 90 -40.90 -6.03 -20.49
CA GLY A 90 -41.15 -7.42 -20.10
C GLY A 90 -41.81 -8.25 -21.21
N PHE A 91 -42.73 -7.66 -21.98
CA PHE A 91 -43.35 -8.32 -23.14
C PHE A 91 -42.36 -8.62 -24.28
N SER A 92 -41.43 -7.70 -24.56
CA SER A 92 -40.38 -7.92 -25.56
C SER A 92 -39.47 -9.06 -25.13
N HIS A 93 -39.10 -9.11 -23.85
CA HIS A 93 -38.33 -10.22 -23.29
C HIS A 93 -39.05 -11.56 -23.40
N LEU A 94 -40.34 -11.60 -23.01
CA LEU A 94 -41.16 -12.80 -23.09
C LEU A 94 -41.24 -13.32 -24.53
N LEU A 95 -41.45 -12.43 -25.50
CA LEU A 95 -41.52 -12.79 -26.91
C LEU A 95 -40.21 -13.36 -27.45
N LEU A 96 -39.07 -12.74 -27.12
CA LEU A 96 -37.76 -13.24 -27.54
C LEU A 96 -37.46 -14.62 -26.91
N GLU A 97 -37.80 -14.81 -25.63
CA GLU A 97 -37.61 -16.10 -24.95
C GLU A 97 -38.52 -17.19 -25.52
N ALA A 98 -39.79 -16.87 -25.79
CA ALA A 98 -40.73 -17.79 -26.40
C ALA A 98 -40.27 -18.22 -27.79
N LEU A 99 -39.74 -17.30 -28.60
CA LEU A 99 -39.18 -17.60 -29.92
C LEU A 99 -37.88 -18.39 -29.85
N ALA A 100 -37.11 -18.27 -28.77
CA ALA A 100 -35.91 -19.08 -28.56
C ALA A 100 -36.24 -20.52 -28.19
N GLN A 101 -37.26 -20.72 -27.35
CA GLN A 101 -37.69 -22.06 -26.90
C GLN A 101 -38.57 -22.75 -27.94
N MET A 102 -39.42 -22.00 -28.64
CA MET A 102 -40.41 -22.50 -29.60
C MET A 102 -40.41 -21.67 -30.88
N PRO A 103 -39.45 -21.87 -31.80
CA PRO A 103 -39.27 -21.01 -32.98
C PRO A 103 -40.51 -20.86 -33.85
N ASP A 104 -41.30 -21.93 -34.04
CA ASP A 104 -42.47 -21.91 -34.92
C ASP A 104 -43.79 -21.58 -34.20
N ARG A 105 -43.80 -21.60 -32.87
CA ARG A 105 -45.02 -21.43 -32.05
C ARG A 105 -44.94 -20.31 -31.03
N GLY A 106 -43.77 -19.68 -30.87
CA GLY A 106 -43.50 -18.71 -29.81
C GLY A 106 -44.46 -17.53 -29.83
N ILE A 107 -44.73 -16.95 -31.00
CA ILE A 107 -45.68 -15.83 -31.16
C ILE A 107 -47.09 -16.25 -30.71
N ARG A 108 -47.57 -17.40 -31.18
CA ARG A 108 -48.89 -17.93 -30.82
C ARG A 108 -48.99 -18.23 -29.33
N TRP A 109 -47.96 -18.85 -28.78
CA TRP A 109 -47.88 -19.16 -27.35
C TRP A 109 -47.94 -17.88 -26.50
N VAL A 110 -47.24 -16.81 -26.90
CA VAL A 110 -47.32 -15.52 -26.21
C VAL A 110 -48.75 -14.97 -26.24
N LEU A 111 -49.42 -14.97 -27.39
CA LEU A 111 -50.80 -14.51 -27.50
C LEU A 111 -51.75 -15.31 -26.58
N ASP A 112 -51.59 -16.63 -26.56
CA ASP A 112 -52.41 -17.53 -25.75
C ASP A 112 -52.19 -17.29 -24.24
N ILE A 113 -50.93 -17.11 -23.80
CA ILE A 113 -50.62 -16.97 -22.37
C ILE A 113 -50.87 -15.56 -21.82
N THR A 114 -50.71 -14.52 -22.64
CA THR A 114 -50.96 -13.14 -22.22
C THR A 114 -52.39 -12.69 -22.49
N GLY A 115 -53.21 -13.53 -23.14
CA GLY A 115 -54.58 -13.19 -23.57
C GLY A 115 -54.65 -11.99 -24.51
N SER A 116 -53.53 -11.66 -25.17
CA SER A 116 -53.39 -10.47 -26.01
C SER A 116 -53.88 -10.75 -27.43
N SER A 117 -54.44 -9.74 -28.09
CA SER A 117 -54.82 -9.87 -29.49
C SER A 117 -53.61 -9.70 -30.42
N PRO A 118 -53.62 -10.27 -31.64
CA PRO A 118 -52.56 -10.07 -32.63
C PRO A 118 -52.27 -8.59 -32.91
N GLN A 119 -53.31 -7.74 -32.87
CA GLN A 119 -53.19 -6.29 -33.09
C GLN A 119 -52.42 -5.59 -31.97
N GLN A 120 -52.47 -6.12 -30.74
CA GLN A 120 -51.71 -5.61 -29.59
C GLN A 120 -50.24 -6.05 -29.63
N LEU A 121 -49.95 -7.22 -30.21
CA LEU A 121 -48.59 -7.73 -30.34
C LEU A 121 -47.84 -7.11 -31.53
N ALA A 122 -48.54 -6.72 -32.59
CA ALA A 122 -47.94 -6.18 -33.81
C ALA A 122 -46.98 -4.98 -33.59
N PRO A 123 -47.27 -3.99 -32.73
CA PRO A 123 -46.33 -2.91 -32.43
C PRO A 123 -45.04 -3.39 -31.74
N ILE A 124 -45.14 -4.41 -30.89
CA ILE A 124 -43.99 -4.98 -30.17
C ILE A 124 -43.12 -5.77 -31.16
N GLN A 125 -43.76 -6.59 -32.00
CA GLN A 125 -43.06 -7.31 -33.06
C GLN A 125 -42.39 -6.35 -34.04
N GLY A 126 -43.10 -5.32 -34.52
CA GLY A 126 -42.55 -4.31 -35.42
C GLY A 126 -41.38 -3.54 -34.80
N ARG A 127 -41.40 -3.27 -33.48
CA ARG A 127 -40.23 -2.71 -32.77
C ARG A 127 -39.05 -3.68 -32.73
N LEU A 128 -39.28 -4.97 -32.46
CA LEU A 128 -38.22 -5.98 -32.43
C LEU A 128 -37.63 -6.23 -33.83
N GLU A 129 -38.45 -6.17 -34.87
CA GLU A 129 -38.02 -6.20 -36.28
C GLU A 129 -37.20 -4.94 -36.63
N GLY A 130 -37.67 -3.75 -36.24
CA GLY A 130 -36.93 -2.49 -36.43
C GLY A 130 -35.60 -2.42 -35.67
N LEU A 131 -35.46 -3.19 -34.58
CA LEU A 131 -34.20 -3.36 -33.84
C LEU A 131 -33.31 -4.49 -34.41
N GLY A 132 -33.74 -5.19 -35.46
CA GLY A 132 -33.01 -6.29 -36.07
C GLY A 132 -32.95 -7.57 -35.22
N LEU A 133 -33.84 -7.71 -34.23
CA LEU A 133 -33.87 -8.86 -33.32
C LEU A 133 -34.72 -10.02 -33.86
N ILE A 134 -35.73 -9.69 -34.65
CA ILE A 134 -36.62 -10.65 -35.30
C ILE A 134 -36.63 -10.35 -36.80
N GLU A 135 -36.64 -11.40 -37.61
CA GLU A 135 -36.85 -11.31 -39.05
C GLU A 135 -37.80 -12.43 -39.47
N ASN A 136 -38.90 -12.08 -40.16
CA ASN A 136 -39.92 -13.03 -40.61
C ASN A 136 -40.44 -13.95 -39.48
N GLY A 137 -40.63 -13.40 -38.27
CA GLY A 137 -41.09 -14.13 -37.10
C GLY A 137 -40.04 -15.06 -36.46
N LYS A 138 -38.77 -15.00 -36.88
CA LYS A 138 -37.67 -15.82 -36.34
C LYS A 138 -36.60 -14.95 -35.70
N LEU A 139 -35.89 -15.50 -34.71
CA LEU A 139 -34.77 -14.81 -34.07
C LEU A 139 -33.57 -14.69 -35.01
N THR A 140 -33.01 -13.48 -35.10
CA THR A 140 -31.74 -13.22 -35.79
C THR A 140 -30.54 -13.74 -34.96
N PRO A 141 -29.35 -13.92 -35.57
CA PRO A 141 -28.13 -14.27 -34.82
C PRO A 141 -27.82 -13.29 -33.68
N GLN A 142 -28.04 -11.99 -33.92
CA GLN A 142 -27.87 -10.94 -32.92
C GLN A 142 -28.80 -11.15 -31.72
N SER A 143 -30.06 -11.50 -31.96
CA SER A 143 -31.01 -11.77 -30.87
C SER A 143 -30.64 -12.99 -30.06
N ARG A 144 -30.12 -14.05 -30.70
CA ARG A 144 -29.62 -15.23 -29.98
C ARG A 144 -28.45 -14.88 -29.06
N ALA A 145 -27.50 -14.08 -29.54
CA ALA A 145 -26.41 -13.57 -28.71
C ALA A 145 -26.93 -12.74 -27.52
N LEU A 146 -27.89 -11.84 -27.76
CA LEU A 146 -28.53 -11.05 -26.71
C LEU A 146 -29.25 -11.90 -25.66
N LEU A 147 -29.89 -13.01 -26.06
CA LEU A 147 -30.51 -13.93 -25.10
C LEU A 147 -29.47 -14.70 -24.29
N THR A 148 -28.34 -15.06 -24.89
CA THR A 148 -27.19 -15.60 -24.15
C THR A 148 -26.69 -14.60 -23.13
N PHE A 149 -26.50 -13.33 -23.52
CA PHE A 149 -26.13 -12.24 -22.61
C PHE A 149 -27.18 -12.04 -21.52
N LYS A 150 -28.47 -12.11 -21.85
CA LYS A 150 -29.57 -11.99 -20.90
C LYS A 150 -29.46 -13.04 -19.79
N ARG A 151 -29.19 -14.28 -20.17
CA ARG A 151 -29.12 -15.42 -19.25
C ARG A 151 -27.85 -15.39 -18.39
N LEU A 152 -26.71 -15.09 -19.01
CA LEU A 152 -25.39 -15.33 -18.41
C LEU A 152 -24.71 -14.10 -17.81
N LEU A 153 -25.12 -12.88 -18.18
CA LEU A 153 -24.42 -11.66 -17.75
C LEU A 153 -25.35 -10.53 -17.30
N HIS A 154 -26.38 -10.25 -18.08
CA HIS A 154 -27.24 -9.08 -17.87
C HIS A 154 -27.92 -9.13 -16.49
N GLY A 155 -27.68 -8.10 -15.69
CA GLY A 155 -28.27 -7.95 -14.36
C GLY A 155 -27.71 -8.92 -13.32
N GLN A 156 -26.75 -9.77 -13.68
CA GLN A 156 -26.07 -10.60 -12.70
C GLN A 156 -25.22 -9.73 -11.78
N SER A 157 -25.19 -10.11 -10.50
CA SER A 157 -24.37 -9.47 -9.51
C SER A 157 -23.21 -10.35 -9.11
N ARG A 158 -22.00 -9.79 -9.14
CA ARG A 158 -20.75 -10.46 -8.80
C ARG A 158 -19.91 -9.57 -7.91
N SER A 159 -18.92 -10.16 -7.23
CA SER A 159 -18.03 -9.42 -6.35
C SER A 159 -16.60 -9.44 -6.89
N LEU A 160 -15.87 -8.37 -6.62
CA LEU A 160 -14.46 -8.26 -6.96
C LEU A 160 -13.74 -7.47 -5.87
N TRP A 161 -12.56 -7.93 -5.48
CA TRP A 161 -11.67 -7.22 -4.56
C TRP A 161 -10.74 -6.32 -5.35
N LEU A 162 -10.65 -5.06 -4.92
CA LEU A 162 -9.81 -4.06 -5.54
C LEU A 162 -9.09 -3.24 -4.47
N ASP A 163 -7.89 -2.79 -4.79
CA ASP A 163 -7.13 -1.83 -4.00
C ASP A 163 -7.46 -0.39 -4.39
N GLY A 164 -6.88 0.58 -3.66
CA GLY A 164 -7.12 2.02 -3.88
C GLY A 164 -6.33 2.64 -5.03
N ALA A 165 -5.57 1.86 -5.80
CA ALA A 165 -4.69 2.36 -6.85
C ALA A 165 -5.43 2.61 -8.19
N TYR A 166 -6.33 3.60 -8.23
CA TYR A 166 -7.24 3.81 -9.38
C TYR A 166 -6.57 4.06 -10.73
N LYS A 167 -5.30 4.48 -10.74
CA LYS A 167 -4.55 4.85 -11.95
C LYS A 167 -3.59 3.76 -12.42
N THR A 168 -3.37 2.73 -11.61
CA THR A 168 -2.45 1.63 -11.91
C THR A 168 -3.23 0.33 -11.97
N HIS A 169 -2.78 -0.56 -12.83
CA HIS A 169 -3.31 -1.92 -12.96
C HIS A 169 -2.21 -2.84 -12.48
N SER A 170 -2.42 -3.45 -11.30
CA SER A 170 -1.49 -4.43 -10.73
C SER A 170 -2.22 -5.74 -10.54
N PHE A 171 -3.32 -5.75 -9.78
CA PHE A 171 -4.09 -6.96 -9.51
C PHE A 171 -5.57 -6.68 -9.25
N CYS A 172 -6.36 -7.75 -9.21
CA CYS A 172 -7.69 -7.81 -8.62
C CYS A 172 -7.90 -9.15 -7.94
N GLY A 173 -8.85 -9.23 -6.99
CA GLY A 173 -9.18 -10.48 -6.32
C GLY A 173 -10.56 -11.00 -6.69
N ALA A 174 -10.66 -12.28 -6.99
CA ALA A 174 -11.89 -13.02 -7.11
C ALA A 174 -12.58 -13.21 -5.74
N HIS A 175 -13.80 -13.72 -5.75
CA HIS A 175 -14.58 -13.96 -4.53
C HIS A 175 -13.93 -14.95 -3.55
N THR A 176 -12.98 -15.77 -4.01
CA THR A 176 -12.22 -16.75 -3.22
C THR A 176 -11.01 -16.14 -2.50
N LEU A 177 -10.64 -14.90 -2.80
CA LEU A 177 -9.49 -14.25 -2.20
C LEU A 177 -9.65 -14.17 -0.68
N GLN A 178 -8.66 -14.69 0.05
CA GLN A 178 -8.60 -14.59 1.51
C GLN A 178 -8.09 -13.20 1.90
N THR A 179 -8.72 -12.61 2.93
CA THR A 179 -8.35 -11.30 3.47
C THR A 179 -8.31 -11.36 4.98
N VAL A 180 -7.50 -10.47 5.57
CA VAL A 180 -7.39 -10.26 7.02
C VAL A 180 -7.92 -8.89 7.38
N ALA A 181 -8.47 -8.75 8.59
CA ALA A 181 -8.86 -7.44 9.11
C ALA A 181 -7.61 -6.64 9.49
N LEU A 182 -7.62 -5.34 9.18
CA LEU A 182 -6.52 -4.44 9.55
C LEU A 182 -6.63 -3.96 10.99
N ASP A 183 -5.53 -4.02 11.73
CA ASP A 183 -5.32 -3.42 13.05
C ASP A 183 -4.51 -2.10 12.93
N GLU A 184 -4.54 -1.25 13.95
CA GLU A 184 -3.81 0.02 14.00
C GLU A 184 -2.29 -0.15 14.04
N GLN A 185 -1.81 -1.33 14.47
CA GLN A 185 -0.39 -1.65 14.59
C GLN A 185 0.20 -2.35 13.35
N ASP A 186 -0.65 -2.64 12.37
CA ASP A 186 -0.28 -3.43 11.20
C ASP A 186 0.67 -2.69 10.26
N PHE A 187 1.59 -3.43 9.65
CA PHE A 187 2.48 -2.92 8.62
C PHE A 187 1.77 -2.82 7.26
N VAL A 188 1.00 -1.75 7.11
CA VAL A 188 0.14 -1.52 5.95
C VAL A 188 0.85 -0.70 4.87
N ILE A 189 1.07 -1.29 3.70
CA ILE A 189 1.60 -0.58 2.52
C ILE A 189 0.51 -0.19 1.55
N ARG A 190 0.71 0.93 0.85
CA ARG A 190 -0.25 1.44 -0.14
C ARG A 190 0.51 1.98 -1.33
N GLN A 191 0.34 1.38 -2.51
CA GLN A 191 1.01 1.83 -3.74
C GLN A 191 0.71 3.31 -4.07
N TRP A 192 -0.50 3.78 -3.74
CA TRP A 192 -0.95 5.15 -3.97
C TRP A 192 -0.55 6.15 -2.87
N HIS A 193 0.26 5.72 -1.91
CA HIS A 193 0.79 6.54 -0.83
C HIS A 193 2.31 6.51 -0.87
N ARG A 194 2.94 7.63 -1.23
CA ARG A 194 4.40 7.81 -1.19
C ARG A 194 4.73 8.76 -0.04
N GLY A 195 5.50 8.31 0.96
CA GLY A 195 6.18 9.17 1.95
C GLY A 195 5.71 9.10 3.42
N ASP A 196 6.54 9.66 4.31
CA ASP A 196 6.59 9.50 5.78
C ASP A 196 5.51 10.23 6.59
N GLY A 197 4.29 10.47 6.08
CA GLY A 197 3.44 11.47 6.74
C GLY A 197 1.96 11.35 6.52
N ASN A 198 1.35 10.45 7.28
CA ASN A 198 -0.08 10.18 7.42
C ASN A 198 -0.74 9.52 6.21
N PRO A 199 -1.31 8.30 6.38
CA PRO A 199 -2.08 7.66 5.34
C PRO A 199 -3.23 8.59 4.95
N ARG A 200 -3.30 9.01 3.68
CA ARG A 200 -4.57 9.51 3.15
C ARG A 200 -5.56 8.38 3.38
N ARG A 201 -6.59 8.66 4.18
CA ARG A 201 -7.67 7.69 4.40
C ARG A 201 -8.17 7.29 3.02
N TRP A 202 -8.07 5.99 2.76
CA TRP A 202 -8.86 5.35 1.73
C TRP A 202 -10.04 4.78 2.51
N PRO A 203 -11.29 5.17 2.20
CA PRO A 203 -11.68 5.95 1.04
C PRO A 203 -11.40 7.45 1.26
N THR A 204 -11.33 8.21 0.18
CA THR A 204 -11.81 9.60 0.22
C THR A 204 -13.22 9.56 0.78
N ALA A 205 -13.60 10.43 1.74
CA ALA A 205 -14.84 10.33 2.54
C ALA A 205 -16.17 10.14 1.77
N ASP A 206 -16.17 10.19 0.44
CA ASP A 206 -17.28 9.90 -0.46
C ASP A 206 -17.13 8.52 -1.15
N TRP A 207 -17.96 7.56 -0.72
CA TRP A 207 -18.03 6.22 -1.29
C TRP A 207 -18.52 6.19 -2.74
N ASN A 208 -19.33 7.15 -3.15
CA ASN A 208 -19.82 7.21 -4.53
C ASN A 208 -18.68 7.59 -5.48
N GLU A 209 -17.82 8.52 -5.06
CA GLU A 209 -16.63 8.89 -5.83
C GLU A 209 -15.68 7.70 -5.99
N ASP A 210 -15.45 6.94 -4.91
CA ASP A 210 -14.63 5.73 -4.94
C ASP A 210 -15.20 4.68 -5.91
N CYS A 211 -16.51 4.41 -5.86
CA CYS A 211 -17.18 3.49 -6.78
C CYS A 211 -17.06 3.94 -8.24
N GLU A 212 -17.22 5.23 -8.55
CA GLU A 212 -17.08 5.75 -9.91
C GLU A 212 -15.62 5.71 -10.41
N ARG A 213 -14.63 5.88 -9.53
CA ARG A 213 -13.21 5.70 -9.88
C ARG A 213 -12.90 4.24 -10.17
N GLN A 214 -13.37 3.30 -9.36
CA GLN A 214 -13.20 1.86 -9.62
C GLN A 214 -13.91 1.43 -10.89
N LYS A 215 -15.13 1.93 -11.13
CA LYS A 215 -15.85 1.72 -12.39
C LYS A 215 -15.03 2.17 -13.59
N LYS A 216 -14.44 3.37 -13.56
CA LYS A 216 -13.55 3.83 -14.63
C LYS A 216 -12.36 2.90 -14.81
N ARG A 217 -11.70 2.48 -13.73
CA ARG A 217 -10.58 1.53 -13.75
C ARG A 217 -10.94 0.22 -14.41
N ILE A 218 -12.05 -0.40 -14.00
CA ILE A 218 -12.55 -1.65 -14.59
C ILE A 218 -12.82 -1.49 -16.09
N MET A 219 -13.45 -0.39 -16.48
CA MET A 219 -13.82 -0.14 -17.88
C MET A 219 -12.63 0.24 -18.77
N MET A 220 -11.44 0.52 -18.22
CA MET A 220 -10.22 0.66 -19.02
C MET A 220 -9.69 -0.70 -19.51
N CYS A 221 -9.82 -1.75 -18.70
CA CYS A 221 -9.39 -3.12 -19.03
C CYS A 221 -10.51 -4.14 -18.76
N PRO A 222 -11.69 -4.01 -19.42
CA PRO A 222 -12.89 -4.77 -19.05
C PRO A 222 -12.69 -6.28 -19.18
N ASP A 223 -11.97 -6.74 -20.19
CA ASP A 223 -11.75 -8.17 -20.43
C ASP A 223 -10.92 -8.84 -19.31
N GLN A 224 -10.09 -8.08 -18.59
CA GLN A 224 -9.29 -8.61 -17.48
C GLN A 224 -10.04 -8.58 -16.15
N TYR A 225 -10.82 -7.54 -15.88
CA TYR A 225 -11.58 -7.44 -14.63
C TYR A 225 -12.91 -8.20 -14.66
N LEU A 226 -13.67 -8.07 -15.75
CA LEU A 226 -15.01 -8.66 -15.85
C LEU A 226 -14.95 -10.16 -16.06
N SER A 227 -13.90 -10.70 -16.68
CA SER A 227 -13.72 -12.15 -16.79
C SER A 227 -13.46 -12.84 -15.47
N ILE A 228 -12.76 -12.17 -14.56
CA ILE A 228 -12.54 -12.66 -13.19
C ILE A 228 -13.81 -12.53 -12.35
N ALA A 229 -14.55 -11.43 -12.50
CA ALA A 229 -15.79 -11.24 -11.76
C ALA A 229 -16.93 -12.15 -12.26
N PHE A 230 -17.04 -12.38 -13.57
CA PHE A 230 -18.11 -13.13 -14.21
C PHE A 230 -17.54 -14.32 -14.98
N GLU A 231 -17.67 -15.52 -14.41
CA GLU A 231 -17.18 -16.78 -15.00
C GLU A 231 -17.65 -17.00 -16.46
N ASP A 232 -18.89 -16.62 -16.75
CA ASP A 232 -19.49 -16.77 -18.08
C ASP A 232 -19.05 -15.69 -19.09
N PHE A 233 -18.27 -14.69 -18.69
CA PHE A 233 -17.88 -13.56 -19.55
C PHE A 233 -17.17 -14.03 -20.82
N TYR A 234 -16.14 -14.86 -20.68
CA TYR A 234 -15.42 -15.39 -21.85
C TYR A 234 -16.32 -16.23 -22.75
N SER A 235 -17.26 -17.00 -22.19
CA SER A 235 -18.19 -17.80 -23.00
C SER A 235 -19.10 -16.92 -23.87
N CYS A 236 -19.45 -15.72 -23.38
CA CYS A 236 -20.28 -14.77 -24.09
C CYS A 236 -19.53 -14.02 -25.20
N PHE A 237 -18.22 -13.81 -25.03
CA PHE A 237 -17.39 -12.99 -25.93
C PHE A 237 -16.29 -13.79 -26.64
N LYS A 238 -16.40 -15.12 -26.68
CA LYS A 238 -15.40 -15.99 -27.34
C LYS A 238 -15.25 -15.67 -28.83
N ASP A 239 -16.39 -15.47 -29.50
CA ASP A 239 -16.46 -15.25 -30.94
C ASP A 239 -16.76 -13.78 -31.31
N ALA A 240 -16.87 -12.89 -30.31
CA ALA A 240 -17.26 -11.50 -30.48
C ALA A 240 -16.56 -10.60 -29.46
N LYS A 241 -16.07 -9.44 -29.89
CA LYS A 241 -15.41 -8.48 -29.00
C LYS A 241 -16.42 -7.86 -28.02
N PHE A 242 -16.03 -7.68 -26.76
CA PHE A 242 -16.78 -6.87 -25.81
C PHE A 242 -16.81 -5.40 -26.27
N ILE A 243 -18.01 -4.81 -26.37
CA ILE A 243 -18.20 -3.41 -26.78
C ILE A 243 -18.67 -2.60 -25.56
N PRO A 244 -17.77 -1.85 -24.87
CA PRO A 244 -18.11 -1.13 -23.63
C PRO A 244 -19.31 -0.19 -23.73
N THR A 245 -19.57 0.39 -24.90
CA THR A 245 -20.66 1.35 -25.13
C THR A 245 -22.04 0.71 -25.13
N GLU A 246 -22.15 -0.62 -25.32
CA GLU A 246 -23.41 -1.35 -25.27
C GLU A 246 -23.80 -1.76 -23.85
N TRP A 247 -22.87 -1.63 -22.91
CA TRP A 247 -23.02 -2.08 -21.53
C TRP A 247 -22.98 -0.91 -20.56
N VAL A 248 -23.56 -1.13 -19.39
CA VAL A 248 -23.53 -0.24 -18.24
C VAL A 248 -23.04 -1.06 -17.07
N LEU A 249 -21.87 -0.69 -16.54
CA LEU A 249 -21.34 -1.25 -15.31
C LEU A 249 -21.80 -0.40 -14.12
N GLN A 250 -22.46 -1.05 -13.17
CA GLN A 250 -22.72 -0.48 -11.85
C GLN A 250 -21.74 -1.07 -10.85
N VAL A 251 -21.13 -0.22 -10.05
CA VAL A 251 -20.17 -0.60 -9.01
C VAL A 251 -20.68 -0.04 -7.69
N ARG A 252 -20.72 -0.88 -6.66
CA ARG A 252 -21.11 -0.49 -5.30
C ARG A 252 -20.14 -1.11 -4.32
N LEU A 253 -19.86 -0.43 -3.22
CA LEU A 253 -19.11 -1.04 -2.12
C LEU A 253 -19.98 -2.11 -1.45
N ASP A 254 -19.38 -3.25 -1.16
CA ASP A 254 -20.04 -4.31 -0.39
C ASP A 254 -20.26 -3.84 1.06
N ALA A 255 -21.42 -4.20 1.64
CA ALA A 255 -21.80 -3.74 2.98
C ALA A 255 -20.84 -4.22 4.07
N GLU A 256 -20.20 -5.38 3.91
CA GLU A 256 -19.22 -5.87 4.88
C GLU A 256 -17.89 -5.13 4.78
N SER A 257 -17.41 -4.87 3.55
CA SER A 257 -16.21 -4.04 3.35
C SER A 257 -16.42 -2.56 3.71
N ALA A 258 -17.66 -2.10 3.88
CA ALA A 258 -17.95 -0.78 4.41
C ALA A 258 -17.79 -0.68 5.95
N LYS A 259 -17.81 -1.82 6.66
CA LYS A 259 -17.75 -1.89 8.12
C LYS A 259 -16.33 -2.08 8.66
N SER A 260 -15.49 -2.82 7.93
CA SER A 260 -14.13 -3.15 8.35
C SER A 260 -13.14 -2.96 7.21
N ASP A 261 -11.99 -2.37 7.50
CA ASP A 261 -10.87 -2.33 6.56
C ASP A 261 -10.21 -3.71 6.49
N GLN A 262 -9.98 -4.18 5.26
CA GLN A 262 -9.43 -5.50 4.97
C GLN A 262 -8.15 -5.36 4.15
N ALA A 263 -7.28 -6.35 4.25
CA ALA A 263 -6.05 -6.42 3.50
C ALA A 263 -5.74 -7.85 3.05
N ILE A 264 -4.91 -7.95 2.01
CA ILE A 264 -4.21 -9.19 1.69
C ILE A 264 -2.86 -9.19 2.38
N GLU A 265 -2.48 -10.35 2.86
CA GLU A 265 -1.18 -10.62 3.46
C GLU A 265 -0.20 -11.05 2.39
N VAL A 266 0.95 -10.38 2.33
CA VAL A 266 2.03 -10.68 1.40
C VAL A 266 3.29 -10.92 2.22
N ASN A 267 3.85 -12.11 2.11
CA ASN A 267 5.12 -12.47 2.74
C ASN A 267 6.24 -12.18 1.74
N LEU A 268 7.11 -11.23 2.08
CA LEU A 268 8.27 -10.88 1.28
C LEU A 268 9.50 -11.65 1.80
N GLU A 269 10.13 -12.37 0.89
CA GLU A 269 11.42 -13.01 1.14
C GLU A 269 12.50 -11.96 1.43
N SER A 270 13.49 -12.34 2.25
CA SER A 270 14.55 -11.42 2.70
C SER A 270 15.36 -10.80 1.56
N GLN A 271 15.49 -11.50 0.43
CA GLN A 271 16.18 -11.03 -0.77
C GLN A 271 15.58 -9.76 -1.40
N PHE A 272 14.30 -9.46 -1.12
CA PHE A 272 13.65 -8.25 -1.62
C PHE A 272 13.91 -7.01 -0.75
N VAL A 273 14.51 -7.20 0.42
CA VAL A 273 14.82 -6.14 1.38
C VAL A 273 16.23 -5.62 1.11
N SER A 274 16.37 -4.30 1.03
CA SER A 274 17.65 -3.64 0.76
C SER A 274 17.94 -2.53 1.78
N ARG A 275 19.23 -2.27 2.00
CA ARG A 275 19.75 -1.12 2.76
C ARG A 275 19.88 0.15 1.92
N LYS A 276 19.67 0.06 0.60
CA LYS A 276 19.94 1.16 -0.34
C LYS A 276 19.03 2.35 -0.05
N GLN A 277 19.60 3.55 -0.19
CA GLN A 277 18.80 4.76 -0.20
C GLN A 277 17.89 4.77 -1.43
N GLY A 278 16.64 5.22 -1.25
CA GLY A 278 15.68 5.38 -2.36
C GLY A 278 14.60 4.31 -2.47
N CYS A 279 14.53 3.36 -1.52
CA CYS A 279 13.39 2.44 -1.43
C CYS A 279 12.06 3.20 -1.26
N GLU A 280 11.00 2.70 -1.92
CA GLU A 280 9.65 3.28 -1.84
C GLU A 280 9.03 3.11 -0.45
N PHE A 281 9.19 1.93 0.14
CA PHE A 281 8.72 1.60 1.49
C PHE A 281 9.92 1.35 2.39
N LYS A 282 9.95 2.02 3.54
CA LYS A 282 11.09 2.02 4.46
C LYS A 282 10.65 1.63 5.85
N PHE A 283 11.45 0.82 6.51
CA PHE A 283 11.22 0.41 7.89
C PHE A 283 12.54 0.29 8.64
N ALA A 284 12.45 0.38 9.97
CA ALA A 284 13.56 0.20 10.87
C ALA A 284 13.54 -1.22 11.44
N SER A 285 14.70 -1.88 11.47
CA SER A 285 14.87 -3.19 12.09
C SER A 285 15.82 -3.07 13.28
N PRO A 286 15.55 -3.74 14.41
CA PRO A 286 16.42 -3.69 15.57
C PRO A 286 17.76 -4.37 15.28
N VAL A 287 18.83 -3.92 15.95
CA VAL A 287 20.17 -4.49 15.88
C VAL A 287 20.74 -4.53 17.29
N ILE A 288 21.21 -5.70 17.72
CA ILE A 288 21.90 -5.84 19.00
C ILE A 288 23.39 -5.65 18.77
N CYS A 289 23.97 -4.68 19.47
CA CYS A 289 25.38 -4.37 19.37
C CYS A 289 26.11 -4.70 20.66
N LEU A 290 27.26 -5.38 20.54
CA LEU A 290 28.24 -5.54 21.60
C LEU A 290 29.43 -4.60 21.32
N SER A 291 29.47 -3.48 22.06
CA SER A 291 30.56 -2.51 21.99
C SER A 291 31.63 -2.84 23.02
N THR A 292 32.85 -3.10 22.57
CA THR A 292 34.02 -3.29 23.42
C THR A 292 34.82 -1.99 23.50
N ARG A 293 34.87 -1.42 24.70
CA ARG A 293 35.61 -0.19 25.00
C ARG A 293 36.87 -0.52 25.78
N TYR A 294 38.00 -0.10 25.25
CA TYR A 294 39.30 -0.27 25.90
C TYR A 294 39.67 0.99 26.68
N SER A 295 40.11 0.83 27.92
CA SER A 295 40.53 1.93 28.78
C SER A 295 41.78 1.60 29.58
N LEU A 296 42.50 2.65 29.99
CA LEU A 296 43.65 2.53 30.87
C LEU A 296 43.24 2.88 32.31
N PRO A 297 43.95 2.34 33.32
CA PRO A 297 43.86 2.85 34.69
C PRO A 297 44.14 4.36 34.76
N ALA A 298 43.54 5.06 35.73
CA ALA A 298 43.65 6.52 35.85
C ALA A 298 45.11 7.02 35.97
N ASP A 299 45.99 6.21 36.57
CA ASP A 299 47.41 6.54 36.79
C ASP A 299 48.34 5.98 35.70
N ALA A 300 47.79 5.49 34.59
CA ALA A 300 48.60 4.90 33.52
C ALA A 300 49.46 5.95 32.80
N PRO A 301 50.75 5.64 32.50
CA PRO A 301 51.61 6.53 31.74
C PRO A 301 51.01 6.92 30.37
N HIS A 302 51.07 8.21 30.02
CA HIS A 302 50.46 8.74 28.79
C HIS A 302 50.88 8.04 27.49
N HIS A 303 52.09 7.50 27.40
CA HIS A 303 52.58 6.81 26.20
C HIS A 303 51.81 5.51 25.91
N LEU A 304 51.18 4.88 26.92
CA LEU A 304 50.36 3.68 26.74
C LEU A 304 49.04 3.97 26.03
N SER A 305 48.59 5.22 25.98
CA SER A 305 47.38 5.60 25.24
C SER A 305 47.49 5.32 23.73
N GLN A 306 48.71 5.31 23.20
CA GLN A 306 49.00 4.99 21.80
C GLN A 306 48.92 3.49 21.49
N LEU A 307 48.92 2.64 22.53
CA LEU A 307 48.81 1.19 22.44
C LEU A 307 47.37 0.71 22.62
N LEU A 308 46.41 1.61 22.87
CA LEU A 308 45.01 1.25 22.95
C LEU A 308 44.54 0.74 21.59
N PRO A 309 44.01 -0.49 21.50
CA PRO A 309 43.39 -0.95 20.27
C PRO A 309 42.18 -0.07 19.92
N PRO A 310 41.80 -0.01 18.64
CA PRO A 310 40.57 0.67 18.24
C PRO A 310 39.37 0.02 18.95
N ASN A 311 38.32 0.81 19.17
CA ASN A 311 37.08 0.26 19.68
C ASN A 311 36.56 -0.80 18.69
N GLN A 312 36.02 -1.89 19.22
CA GLN A 312 35.40 -2.92 18.42
C GLN A 312 33.90 -2.88 18.64
N LEU A 313 33.12 -3.01 17.58
CA LEU A 313 31.67 -3.15 17.62
C LEU A 313 31.28 -4.40 16.85
N ARG A 314 30.76 -5.37 17.57
CA ARG A 314 30.17 -6.55 16.97
C ARG A 314 28.67 -6.36 17.00
N PHE A 315 27.97 -6.71 15.93
CA PHE A 315 26.53 -6.55 15.91
C PHE A 315 25.85 -7.67 15.13
N THR A 316 24.62 -7.95 15.53
CA THR A 316 23.79 -8.97 14.90
C THR A 316 22.54 -8.33 14.29
N THR A 317 22.30 -8.64 13.02
CA THR A 317 21.07 -8.26 12.31
C THR A 317 20.09 -9.44 12.30
N PHE A 318 18.80 -9.16 12.24
CA PHE A 318 17.75 -10.20 12.26
C PHE A 318 17.22 -10.58 10.87
N LEU A 319 17.78 -9.97 9.84
CA LEU A 319 17.50 -10.28 8.46
C LEU A 319 18.82 -10.66 7.82
N ASP A 320 18.80 -11.82 7.17
CA ASP A 320 19.88 -12.33 6.35
C ASP A 320 19.63 -11.84 4.93
N TYR A 321 20.55 -11.05 4.40
CA TYR A 321 20.48 -10.56 3.02
C TYR A 321 21.82 -10.78 2.35
N ASP A 322 21.76 -11.44 1.19
CA ASP A 322 22.85 -11.60 0.25
C ASP A 322 23.11 -10.25 -0.44
N ASP A 323 23.69 -9.30 0.30
CA ASP A 323 24.23 -8.10 -0.32
C ASP A 323 25.77 -8.23 -0.28
N GLU A 324 26.37 -8.50 -1.44
CA GLU A 324 27.79 -8.26 -1.72
C GLU A 324 28.17 -6.76 -1.60
N CYS A 325 27.25 -5.93 -1.12
CA CYS A 325 27.37 -4.49 -1.01
C CYS A 325 28.20 -4.12 0.23
N SER A 326 29.42 -3.68 -0.03
CA SER A 326 30.39 -3.14 0.92
C SER A 326 30.00 -1.77 1.51
N ASP A 327 28.73 -1.37 1.41
CA ASP A 327 28.28 -0.07 1.90
C ASP A 327 28.34 -0.04 3.44
N GLU A 328 28.89 1.03 4.00
CA GLU A 328 28.98 1.23 5.44
C GLU A 328 27.59 1.14 6.08
N ILE A 329 27.44 0.22 7.02
CA ILE A 329 26.19 0.02 7.75
C ILE A 329 25.97 1.21 8.67
N VAL A 330 24.94 2.00 8.35
CA VAL A 330 24.54 3.14 9.17
C VAL A 330 23.57 2.66 10.25
N LEU A 331 24.05 2.62 11.49
CA LEU A 331 23.24 2.33 12.67
C LEU A 331 22.81 3.62 13.36
N SER A 332 21.53 3.75 13.67
CA SER A 332 20.94 4.89 14.37
C SER A 332 20.61 4.56 15.82
N GLU A 333 20.55 5.59 16.68
CA GLU A 333 20.17 5.43 18.10
C GLU A 333 18.66 5.26 18.29
N SER A 334 17.87 5.71 17.31
CA SER A 334 16.42 5.68 17.31
C SER A 334 15.92 5.32 15.91
N PRO A 335 14.75 4.67 15.78
CA PRO A 335 14.16 4.42 14.48
C PRO A 335 13.81 5.77 13.84
N ASP A 336 14.23 5.94 12.60
CA ASP A 336 13.96 7.11 11.76
C ASP A 336 12.65 6.99 10.97
N THR A 337 12.04 5.81 10.98
CA THR A 337 10.74 5.52 10.37
C THR A 337 9.70 5.14 11.42
N PRO A 338 8.42 5.49 11.20
CA PRO A 338 7.33 5.03 12.07
C PRO A 338 7.06 3.54 11.94
N TRP A 339 7.53 2.92 10.86
CA TRP A 339 7.42 1.48 10.62
C TRP A 339 8.62 0.77 11.21
N VAL A 340 8.35 -0.02 12.25
CA VAL A 340 9.38 -0.73 13.01
C VAL A 340 9.08 -2.21 12.94
N TRP A 341 10.04 -2.99 12.45
CA TRP A 341 9.95 -4.45 12.44
C TRP A 341 9.78 -4.97 13.88
N PRO A 342 8.93 -5.99 14.12
CA PRO A 342 8.54 -6.41 15.46
C PRO A 342 9.69 -6.77 16.41
N ILE A 343 9.34 -6.72 17.69
CA ILE A 343 10.19 -6.93 18.85
C ILE A 343 10.72 -8.37 18.86
N VAL A 344 12.04 -8.50 18.81
CA VAL A 344 12.77 -9.76 18.98
C VAL A 344 12.39 -10.37 20.34
N ASP A 345 11.95 -11.63 20.35
CA ASP A 345 11.61 -12.35 21.59
C ASP A 345 12.79 -12.30 22.58
N THR A 346 12.50 -12.25 23.88
CA THR A 346 13.51 -12.23 24.94
C THR A 346 14.44 -13.46 24.85
N ILE A 347 13.91 -14.64 24.53
CA ILE A 347 14.69 -15.87 24.39
C ILE A 347 15.68 -15.75 23.22
N VAL A 348 15.19 -15.29 22.06
CA VAL A 348 16.02 -15.09 20.86
C VAL A 348 17.08 -14.02 21.13
N ARG A 349 16.71 -12.94 21.82
CA ARG A 349 17.62 -11.88 22.23
C ARG A 349 18.74 -12.40 23.13
N GLU A 350 18.42 -13.23 24.12
CA GLU A 350 19.41 -13.83 25.03
C GLU A 350 20.40 -14.73 24.27
N GLN A 351 19.90 -15.59 23.36
CA GLN A 351 20.74 -16.43 22.52
C GLN A 351 21.69 -15.60 21.63
N VAL A 352 21.21 -14.51 21.04
CA VAL A 352 22.04 -13.60 20.24
C VAL A 352 23.12 -12.94 21.10
N ILE A 353 22.78 -12.51 22.32
CA ILE A 353 23.75 -11.93 23.25
C ILE A 353 24.83 -12.95 23.61
N GLU A 354 24.45 -14.19 23.96
CA GLU A 354 25.40 -15.27 24.25
C GLU A 354 26.34 -15.54 23.09
N GLN A 355 25.83 -15.58 21.86
CA GLN A 355 26.61 -15.77 20.65
C GLN A 355 27.62 -14.63 20.43
N LEU A 356 27.20 -13.36 20.60
CA LEU A 356 28.10 -12.21 20.49
C LEU A 356 29.26 -12.28 21.50
N PHE A 357 29.00 -12.74 22.72
CA PHE A 357 30.06 -12.94 23.73
C PHE A 357 30.92 -14.18 23.46
N TYR A 358 30.35 -15.26 22.93
CA TYR A 358 31.10 -16.44 22.50
C TYR A 358 32.13 -16.07 21.43
N GLU A 359 31.74 -15.30 20.42
CA GLU A 359 32.65 -14.82 19.38
C GLU A 359 33.82 -14.01 19.95
N VAL A 360 33.58 -13.20 20.99
CA VAL A 360 34.63 -12.43 21.68
C VAL A 360 35.58 -13.34 22.42
N ALA A 361 35.06 -14.41 23.03
CA ALA A 361 35.88 -15.41 23.71
C ALA A 361 36.70 -16.27 22.74
N SER A 362 36.18 -16.55 21.54
CA SER A 362 36.85 -17.37 20.53
C SER A 362 37.81 -16.58 19.63
N SER A 363 37.64 -15.27 19.51
CA SER A 363 38.61 -14.44 18.79
C SER A 363 39.90 -14.38 19.60
N GLU A 364 41.03 -14.71 18.95
CA GLU A 364 42.38 -14.45 19.47
C GLU A 364 42.67 -12.94 19.49
N ASP A 365 41.84 -12.16 20.19
CA ASP A 365 42.17 -10.77 20.53
C ASP A 365 43.35 -10.85 21.50
N GLY A 366 44.57 -10.93 20.95
CA GLY A 366 45.87 -10.91 21.64
C GLY A 366 46.15 -9.60 22.37
N VAL A 367 45.10 -8.89 22.81
CA VAL A 367 45.16 -7.68 23.59
C VAL A 367 45.68 -8.07 24.98
N SER A 368 46.91 -7.64 25.23
CA SER A 368 47.63 -7.77 26.49
C SER A 368 46.72 -7.55 27.71
N SER A 369 46.81 -8.44 28.71
CA SER A 369 46.14 -8.40 30.02
C SER A 369 46.30 -7.09 30.83
N VAL A 370 47.04 -6.12 30.28
CA VAL A 370 47.40 -4.82 30.87
C VAL A 370 46.32 -3.75 30.60
N ILE A 371 45.41 -3.96 29.64
CA ILE A 371 44.37 -2.97 29.28
C ILE A 371 43.01 -3.41 29.84
N ASN A 372 42.29 -2.47 30.48
CA ASN A 372 40.93 -2.74 30.93
C ASN A 372 39.99 -2.78 29.72
N ARG A 373 39.15 -3.80 29.67
CA ARG A 373 38.09 -3.94 28.66
C ARG A 373 36.73 -3.86 29.32
N LYS A 374 35.82 -3.09 28.72
CA LYS A 374 34.41 -3.03 29.12
C LYS A 374 33.53 -3.32 27.92
N HIS A 375 32.71 -4.35 28.04
CA HIS A 375 31.68 -4.67 27.06
C HIS A 375 30.37 -3.95 27.44
N VAL A 376 29.71 -3.36 26.45
CA VAL A 376 28.43 -2.67 26.59
C VAL A 376 27.51 -3.19 25.52
N LEU A 377 26.35 -3.71 25.93
CA LEU A 377 25.26 -4.02 25.03
C LEU A 377 24.50 -2.73 24.70
N GLU A 378 24.27 -2.48 23.43
CA GLU A 378 23.53 -1.32 22.93
C GLU A 378 22.48 -1.80 21.93
N ASP A 379 21.25 -1.29 22.06
CA ASP A 379 20.22 -1.44 21.04
C ASP A 379 20.37 -0.32 20.01
N ARG A 380 20.44 -0.71 18.74
CA ARG A 380 20.54 0.19 17.59
C ARG A 380 19.49 -0.17 16.56
N TRP A 381 19.33 0.69 15.57
CA TRP A 381 18.39 0.51 14.47
C TRP A 381 19.11 0.56 13.13
N GLN A 382 18.77 -0.37 12.26
CA GLN A 382 19.20 -0.36 10.86
C GLN A 382 18.03 0.05 9.96
N HIS A 383 18.36 0.73 8.88
CA HIS A 383 17.41 1.20 7.89
C HIS A 383 17.31 0.21 6.73
N LEU A 384 16.09 -0.22 6.46
CA LEU A 384 15.78 -1.17 5.41
C LEU A 384 14.59 -0.69 4.58
N GLY A 385 14.46 -1.23 3.38
CA GLY A 385 13.31 -0.95 2.55
C GLY A 385 13.19 -1.88 1.37
N PHE A 386 12.08 -1.74 0.67
CA PHE A 386 11.75 -2.49 -0.55
C PHE A 386 10.91 -1.60 -1.48
N ASN A 387 10.76 -2.05 -2.72
CA ASN A 387 9.95 -1.37 -3.74
C ASN A 387 8.68 -2.16 -4.04
N TRP A 388 7.67 -1.51 -4.61
CA TRP A 388 6.40 -2.16 -4.96
C TRP A 388 6.58 -3.38 -5.89
N GLY A 389 7.60 -3.37 -6.75
CA GLY A 389 7.90 -4.51 -7.62
C GLY A 389 8.20 -5.81 -6.87
N ALA A 390 8.70 -5.75 -5.62
CA ALA A 390 8.87 -6.93 -4.77
C ALA A 390 7.53 -7.52 -4.31
N VAL A 391 6.59 -6.63 -3.98
CA VAL A 391 5.21 -7.00 -3.62
C VAL A 391 4.56 -7.68 -4.82
N GLU A 392 4.64 -7.09 -6.01
CA GLU A 392 4.06 -7.68 -7.23
C GLU A 392 4.62 -9.07 -7.56
N GLN A 393 5.91 -9.30 -7.33
CA GLN A 393 6.52 -10.62 -7.51
C GLN A 393 6.03 -11.64 -6.48
N SER A 394 5.67 -11.18 -5.28
CA SER A 394 5.19 -12.02 -4.17
C SER A 394 3.65 -12.16 -4.15
N LEU A 395 2.93 -11.50 -5.06
CA LEU A 395 1.47 -11.56 -5.22
C LEU A 395 1.01 -12.84 -5.94
N ASN A 396 1.43 -14.01 -5.47
CA ASN A 396 0.99 -15.31 -5.97
C ASN A 396 0.03 -15.98 -4.96
N LEU A 397 -1.13 -15.36 -4.75
CA LEU A 397 -2.14 -15.81 -3.77
C LEU A 397 -3.35 -16.41 -4.49
N GLU A 398 -3.96 -17.43 -3.88
CA GLU A 398 -5.18 -18.03 -4.42
C GLU A 398 -6.31 -16.99 -4.50
N GLY A 399 -6.96 -16.92 -5.67
CA GLY A 399 -8.02 -15.94 -5.95
C GLY A 399 -7.50 -14.54 -6.28
N LEU A 400 -6.19 -14.31 -6.32
CA LEU A 400 -5.60 -13.07 -6.81
C LEU A 400 -5.23 -13.21 -8.29
N HIS A 401 -5.54 -12.19 -9.08
CA HIS A 401 -5.30 -12.17 -10.52
C HIS A 401 -4.55 -10.92 -10.91
N VAL A 402 -3.41 -11.09 -11.58
CA VAL A 402 -2.62 -9.99 -12.12
C VAL A 402 -3.39 -9.31 -13.24
N VAL A 403 -3.43 -7.99 -13.23
CA VAL A 403 -4.04 -7.16 -14.28
C VAL A 403 -2.91 -6.41 -14.96
N SER A 404 -2.65 -6.74 -16.21
CA SER A 404 -1.69 -6.00 -17.03
C SER A 404 -2.36 -4.75 -17.58
N GLY A 405 -1.92 -3.57 -17.13
CA GLY A 405 -2.22 -2.36 -17.87
C GLY A 405 -1.51 -2.44 -19.21
N ASP A 406 -2.23 -2.31 -20.33
CA ASP A 406 -1.58 -2.04 -21.61
C ASP A 406 -0.74 -0.76 -21.41
N GLN A 407 0.58 -0.87 -21.62
CA GLN A 407 1.53 0.24 -21.51
C GLN A 407 1.28 1.32 -22.56
#